data_AF-A0A9D7T8X8-F1
#
_entry.id   AF-A0A9D7T8X8-F1
#
_cell.length_a   1.000
_cell.length_b   1.000
_cell.length_c   1.000
_cell.angle_alpha   90.00
_cell.angle_beta   90.00
_cell.angle_gamma   90.00
#
_symmetry.space_group_name_H-M   'P 1'
#
loop_
_entity.id
_entity.type
_entity.pdbx_description
1 polymer ?
#
loop_
_entity_poly.entity_id
_entity_poly.type
_entity_poly.pdbx_seq_one_letter_code
_entity_poly.pdbx_strand_id
1 'polypeptide(L)'
;MLGQDIDLYAVRGRLRQWFWCGALAEQYGGTIETLIARDAEQVAPWAMAAKDGASVEAPDTVVRAQFAESRLLSLKSKQSAAYKAIYALMMAQPSPCMDWKLHQMIDHTSYTDFVVDIHHVFPKKWCVDNAIDPDRRESIVNKTPLSKVTNIQLGGLDPRLYMSKLDSNGLSPDQVDDLIRSHAIDPAYLRAGDFDAYFADRRRRLVTLVEAAMGQAVNHDIDSVELSEGPEAFGPIGDDPTDSDEEE
;
A
#
# COMPACT_ATOMS: atom_id res chain seq x y z
N MET A 1 7.38 27.79 14.37
CA MET A 1 6.28 26.92 14.85
C MET A 1 6.78 25.61 15.45
N LEU A 2 7.71 24.87 14.82
CA LEU A 2 8.28 23.64 15.41
C LEU A 2 9.78 23.74 15.76
N GLY A 3 10.57 24.51 14.99
CA GLY A 3 11.98 24.76 15.31
C GLY A 3 12.82 23.47 15.34
N GLN A 4 13.76 23.39 16.30
CA GLN A 4 14.62 22.22 16.48
C GLN A 4 13.86 20.98 17.01
N ASP A 5 12.65 21.17 17.55
CA ASP A 5 11.88 20.10 18.15
C ASP A 5 11.16 19.22 17.11
N ILE A 6 11.20 19.59 15.82
CA ILE A 6 10.56 18.81 14.73
C ILE A 6 11.09 17.38 14.62
N ASP A 7 12.37 17.17 14.96
CA ASP A 7 13.03 15.87 14.88
C ASP A 7 12.87 15.03 16.16
N LEU A 8 12.25 15.58 17.21
CA LEU A 8 11.94 14.80 18.41
C LEU A 8 10.99 13.66 18.05
N TYR A 9 11.26 12.47 18.57
CA TYR A 9 10.54 11.23 18.24
C TYR A 9 9.01 11.39 18.37
N ALA A 10 8.54 12.00 19.46
CA ALA A 10 7.12 12.21 19.74
C ALA A 10 6.47 13.22 18.77
N VAL A 11 7.15 14.33 18.48
CA VAL A 11 6.68 15.38 17.55
C VAL A 11 6.62 14.82 16.13
N ARG A 12 7.70 14.17 15.68
CA ARG A 12 7.77 13.51 14.38
C ARG A 12 6.74 12.37 14.24
N GLY A 13 6.42 11.68 15.33
CA GLY A 13 5.33 10.71 15.40
C GLY A 13 3.99 11.32 15.00
N ARG A 14 3.59 12.43 15.64
CA ARG A 14 2.35 13.16 15.32
C ARG A 14 2.34 13.70 13.89
N LEU A 15 3.46 14.27 13.42
CA LEU A 15 3.54 14.77 12.04
C LEU A 15 3.38 13.64 11.01
N ARG A 16 3.96 12.46 11.25
CA ARG A 16 3.74 11.28 10.40
C ARG A 16 2.27 10.85 10.40
N GLN A 17 1.64 10.80 11.58
CA GLN A 17 0.22 10.46 11.69
C GLN A 17 -0.66 11.43 10.89
N TRP A 18 -0.44 12.74 11.03
CA TRP A 18 -1.16 13.75 10.25
C TRP A 18 -0.97 13.56 8.73
N PHE A 19 0.28 13.35 8.30
CA PHE A 19 0.59 13.08 6.89
C PHE A 19 -0.16 11.84 6.37
N TRP A 20 -0.13 10.74 7.10
CA TRP A 20 -0.79 9.50 6.70
C TRP A 20 -2.31 9.62 6.68
N CYS A 21 -2.91 10.28 7.68
CA CYS A 21 -4.33 10.58 7.69
C CYS A 21 -4.75 11.39 6.46
N GLY A 22 -4.01 12.44 6.11
CA GLY A 22 -4.31 13.25 4.92
C GLY A 22 -4.14 12.49 3.60
N ALA A 23 -3.09 11.69 3.48
CA ALA A 23 -2.76 10.95 2.26
C ALA A 23 -3.69 9.74 2.02
N LEU A 24 -3.97 8.94 3.06
CA LEU A 24 -4.79 7.72 2.95
C LEU A 24 -6.28 8.03 2.85
N ALA A 25 -6.76 9.09 3.50
CA ALA A 25 -8.13 9.59 3.33
C ALA A 25 -8.28 10.57 2.15
N GLU A 26 -7.21 10.78 1.36
CA GLU A 26 -7.18 11.62 0.15
C GLU A 26 -7.75 13.05 0.33
N GLN A 27 -7.61 13.62 1.53
CA GLN A 27 -8.29 14.85 1.92
C GLN A 27 -7.80 16.10 1.17
N TYR A 28 -6.64 16.01 0.51
CA TYR A 28 -6.07 17.10 -0.28
C TYR A 28 -6.39 17.03 -1.79
N GLY A 29 -7.28 16.13 -2.23
CA GLY A 29 -7.63 15.95 -3.64
C GLY A 29 -8.66 16.94 -4.22
N GLY A 30 -9.27 17.81 -3.40
CA GLY A 30 -10.38 18.70 -3.79
C GLY A 30 -10.17 20.18 -3.43
N THR A 31 -11.22 20.85 -2.94
CA THR A 31 -11.12 22.23 -2.42
C THR A 31 -10.49 22.22 -1.04
N ILE A 32 -9.26 22.72 -0.93
CA ILE A 32 -8.36 22.49 0.22
C ILE A 32 -7.99 23.76 0.98
N GLU A 33 -8.37 24.94 0.50
CA GLU A 33 -7.90 26.21 1.06
C GLU A 33 -8.27 26.36 2.53
N THR A 34 -9.48 25.95 2.92
CA THR A 34 -9.93 25.97 4.32
C THR A 34 -9.21 24.90 5.16
N LEU A 35 -8.94 23.74 4.58
CA LEU A 35 -8.23 22.65 5.27
C LEU A 35 -6.78 23.06 5.55
N ILE A 36 -6.07 23.58 4.54
CA ILE A 36 -4.70 24.08 4.66
C ILE A 36 -4.61 25.18 5.72
N ALA A 37 -5.55 26.13 5.72
CA ALA A 37 -5.58 27.20 6.72
C ALA A 37 -5.73 26.64 8.15
N ARG A 38 -6.63 25.67 8.34
CA ARG A 38 -6.80 25.00 9.65
C ARG A 38 -5.57 24.19 10.04
N ASP A 39 -5.00 23.39 9.15
CA ASP A 39 -3.80 22.61 9.44
C ASP A 39 -2.61 23.49 9.81
N ALA A 40 -2.46 24.64 9.14
CA ALA A 40 -1.43 25.62 9.46
C ALA A 40 -1.55 26.14 10.89
N GLU A 41 -2.75 26.19 11.47
CA GLU A 41 -2.98 26.60 12.85
C GLU A 41 -2.93 25.42 13.84
N GLN A 42 -3.44 24.25 13.45
CA GLN A 42 -3.68 23.11 14.33
C GLN A 42 -2.48 22.15 14.46
N VAL A 43 -1.76 21.87 13.36
CA VAL A 43 -0.79 20.75 13.31
C VAL A 43 0.40 20.98 14.21
N ALA A 44 1.01 22.18 14.19
CA ALA A 44 2.19 22.44 15.00
C ALA A 44 1.94 22.42 16.51
N PRO A 45 0.92 23.12 17.07
CA PRO A 45 0.67 23.06 18.51
C PRO A 45 0.28 21.63 18.94
N TRP A 46 -0.50 20.92 18.13
CA TRP A 46 -0.81 19.51 18.38
C TRP A 46 0.46 18.65 18.36
N ALA A 47 1.32 18.76 17.36
CA ALA A 47 2.55 17.97 17.29
C ALA A 47 3.49 18.24 18.49
N MET A 48 3.67 19.50 18.88
CA MET A 48 4.50 19.90 20.01
C MET A 48 3.98 19.37 21.35
N ALA A 49 2.66 19.31 21.53
CA ALA A 49 2.06 18.80 22.75
C ALA A 49 2.44 17.34 23.05
N ALA A 50 2.90 16.56 22.06
CA ALA A 50 3.42 15.21 22.29
C ALA A 50 4.72 15.18 23.11
N LYS A 51 5.51 16.25 23.06
CA LYS A 51 6.79 16.36 23.78
C LYS A 51 6.59 16.31 25.29
N ASP A 52 5.58 17.05 25.77
CA ASP A 52 5.33 17.26 27.20
C ASP A 52 4.11 16.45 27.71
N GLY A 53 3.51 15.62 26.85
CA GLY A 53 2.30 14.85 27.16
C GLY A 53 1.05 15.72 27.36
N ALA A 54 1.05 16.95 26.85
CA ALA A 54 -0.08 17.85 26.94
C ALA A 54 -1.27 17.37 26.08
N SER A 55 -2.48 17.53 26.61
CA SER A 55 -3.71 17.21 25.88
C SER A 55 -4.12 18.41 25.03
N VAL A 56 -3.99 18.27 23.72
CA VAL A 56 -4.44 19.24 22.71
C VAL A 56 -5.27 18.48 21.69
N GLU A 57 -6.36 19.09 21.23
CA GLU A 57 -7.23 18.51 20.20
C GLU A 57 -6.43 18.20 18.93
N ALA A 58 -6.73 17.05 18.31
CA ALA A 58 -6.09 16.68 17.06
C ALA A 58 -6.60 17.53 15.89
N PRO A 59 -5.78 17.79 14.85
CA PRO A 59 -6.21 18.52 13.67
C PRO A 59 -7.42 17.86 13.02
N ASP A 60 -8.27 18.66 12.36
CA ASP A 60 -9.44 18.19 11.62
C ASP A 60 -9.06 17.05 10.67
N THR A 61 -7.89 17.18 10.02
CA THR A 61 -7.33 16.18 9.09
C THR A 61 -7.16 14.80 9.73
N VAL A 62 -6.74 14.75 11.00
CA VAL A 62 -6.56 13.50 11.75
C VAL A 62 -7.91 12.96 12.20
N VAL A 63 -8.76 13.81 12.78
CA VAL A 63 -10.05 13.43 13.37
C VAL A 63 -11.04 12.94 12.32
N ARG A 64 -11.04 13.54 11.13
CA ARG A 64 -11.97 13.23 10.04
C ARG A 64 -11.46 12.16 9.10
N ALA A 65 -10.21 11.75 9.22
CA ALA A 65 -9.67 10.73 8.32
C ALA A 65 -10.38 9.41 8.54
N GLN A 66 -10.93 8.89 7.45
CA GLN A 66 -11.55 7.58 7.40
C GLN A 66 -10.94 6.83 6.24
N PHE A 67 -10.78 5.52 6.42
CA PHE A 67 -10.37 4.61 5.37
C PHE A 67 -11.32 3.41 5.44
N ALA A 68 -11.97 3.10 4.32
CA ALA A 68 -12.82 1.94 4.17
C ALA A 68 -11.98 0.76 3.66
N GLU A 69 -12.17 -0.44 4.20
CA GLU A 69 -11.44 -1.63 3.75
C GLU A 69 -11.71 -1.92 2.27
N SER A 70 -12.94 -1.71 1.81
CA SER A 70 -13.36 -1.78 0.40
C SER A 70 -12.54 -0.87 -0.52
N ARG A 71 -11.97 0.23 0.00
CA ARG A 71 -11.10 1.13 -0.77
C ARG A 71 -9.93 0.37 -1.38
N LEU A 72 -9.36 -0.62 -0.67
CA LEU A 72 -8.26 -1.45 -1.20
C LEU A 72 -8.61 -2.10 -2.55
N LEU A 73 -9.87 -2.52 -2.77
CA LEU A 73 -10.31 -3.17 -4.00
C LEU A 73 -10.44 -2.19 -5.17
N SER A 74 -10.76 -0.93 -4.88
CA SER A 74 -10.89 0.14 -5.89
C SER A 74 -9.55 0.80 -6.28
N LEU A 75 -8.49 0.59 -5.51
CA LEU A 75 -7.17 1.16 -5.75
C LEU A 75 -6.45 0.41 -6.88
N LYS A 76 -6.79 0.73 -8.13
CA LYS A 76 -6.29 0.04 -9.34
C LYS A 76 -5.11 0.74 -10.02
N SER A 77 -4.97 2.06 -9.85
CA SER A 77 -4.01 2.89 -10.59
C SER A 77 -3.19 3.82 -9.72
N LYS A 78 -1.97 4.10 -10.21
CA LYS A 78 -0.95 4.94 -9.58
C LYS A 78 -1.31 6.42 -9.45
N GLN A 79 -2.46 6.87 -9.95
CA GLN A 79 -2.89 8.27 -9.83
C GLN A 79 -3.42 8.59 -8.42
N SER A 80 -3.97 7.61 -7.70
CA SER A 80 -4.52 7.81 -6.35
C SER A 80 -3.42 8.14 -5.32
N ALA A 81 -3.72 9.07 -4.42
CA ALA A 81 -2.83 9.40 -3.31
C ALA A 81 -2.80 8.26 -2.28
N ALA A 82 -3.96 7.66 -1.98
CA ALA A 82 -4.03 6.48 -1.11
C ALA A 82 -3.26 5.29 -1.69
N TYR A 83 -3.31 5.09 -3.01
CA TYR A 83 -2.50 4.07 -3.69
C TYR A 83 -1.01 4.27 -3.40
N LYS A 84 -0.47 5.47 -3.68
CA LYS A 84 0.93 5.81 -3.41
C LYS A 84 1.28 5.70 -1.93
N ALA A 85 0.36 6.09 -1.05
CA ALA A 85 0.56 6.02 0.39
C ALA A 85 0.72 4.57 0.87
N ILE A 86 -0.06 3.61 0.36
CA ILE A 86 0.10 2.19 0.72
C ILE A 86 1.46 1.64 0.28
N TYR A 87 1.94 1.98 -0.92
CA TYR A 87 3.30 1.60 -1.33
C TYR A 87 4.36 2.23 -0.44
N ALA A 88 4.23 3.53 -0.15
CA ALA A 88 5.15 4.22 0.75
C ALA A 88 5.15 3.59 2.15
N LEU A 89 3.99 3.13 2.65
CA LEU A 89 3.90 2.38 3.90
C LEU A 89 4.66 1.05 3.82
N MET A 90 4.49 0.28 2.74
CA MET A 90 5.23 -0.97 2.55
C MET A 90 6.75 -0.74 2.54
N MET A 91 7.22 0.33 1.87
CA MET A 91 8.64 0.71 1.83
C MET A 91 9.16 1.25 3.16
N ALA A 92 8.32 1.89 3.97
CA ALA A 92 8.69 2.50 5.25
C ALA A 92 8.69 1.52 6.43
N GLN A 93 8.35 0.25 6.21
CA GLN A 93 8.38 -0.79 7.24
C GLN A 93 9.83 -1.04 7.74
N PRO A 94 10.01 -1.58 8.98
CA PRO A 94 11.33 -1.94 9.48
C PRO A 94 12.08 -2.94 8.60
N SER A 95 11.35 -3.85 7.95
CA SER A 95 11.83 -4.65 6.82
C SER A 95 11.27 -4.01 5.55
N PRO A 96 12.04 -3.17 4.85
CA PRO A 96 11.56 -2.47 3.68
C PRO A 96 11.31 -3.46 2.53
N CYS A 97 10.41 -3.08 1.65
CA CYS A 97 10.08 -3.79 0.42
C CYS A 97 11.34 -3.98 -0.47
N MET A 98 11.77 -5.23 -0.68
CA MET A 98 12.96 -5.59 -1.47
C MET A 98 12.56 -6.30 -2.76
N ASP A 99 13.23 -6.02 -3.88
CA ASP A 99 12.99 -6.79 -5.10
C ASP A 99 13.29 -8.29 -4.88
N TRP A 100 12.43 -9.16 -5.44
CA TRP A 100 12.45 -10.60 -5.16
C TRP A 100 13.66 -11.34 -5.74
N LYS A 101 14.43 -10.70 -6.61
CA LYS A 101 15.59 -11.30 -7.26
C LYS A 101 16.83 -10.43 -7.14
N LEU A 102 16.70 -9.16 -7.51
CA LEU A 102 17.74 -8.17 -7.34
C LEU A 102 17.68 -7.78 -5.87
N HIS A 103 18.72 -8.01 -5.08
CA HIS A 103 18.77 -7.58 -3.67
C HIS A 103 18.90 -6.05 -3.56
N GLN A 104 17.96 -5.34 -4.17
CA GLN A 104 17.86 -3.91 -4.31
C GLN A 104 16.65 -3.47 -3.50
N MET A 105 16.87 -2.49 -2.63
CA MET A 105 15.77 -1.78 -2.00
C MET A 105 14.97 -1.10 -3.10
N ILE A 106 13.65 -1.29 -3.06
CA ILE A 106 12.75 -0.45 -3.83
C ILE A 106 12.58 0.82 -3.00
N ASP A 107 13.46 1.80 -3.21
CA ASP A 107 13.50 3.06 -2.46
C ASP A 107 13.06 4.27 -3.32
N HIS A 108 12.91 5.44 -2.69
CA HIS A 108 12.45 6.65 -3.36
C HIS A 108 13.30 7.09 -4.57
N THR A 109 14.59 6.78 -4.62
CA THR A 109 15.46 7.14 -5.75
C THR A 109 15.26 6.19 -6.93
N SER A 110 15.06 4.90 -6.66
CA SER A 110 14.55 3.95 -7.68
C SER A 110 13.09 4.22 -8.08
N TYR A 111 12.31 4.83 -7.20
CA TYR A 111 10.91 5.21 -7.42
C TYR A 111 10.77 6.48 -8.27
N THR A 112 11.60 7.51 -8.10
CA THR A 112 11.51 8.76 -8.89
C THR A 112 11.83 8.58 -10.37
N ASP A 113 12.61 7.55 -10.72
CA ASP A 113 12.87 7.17 -12.11
C ASP A 113 11.76 6.29 -12.72
N PHE A 114 10.74 5.90 -11.93
CA PHE A 114 9.50 5.21 -12.32
C PHE A 114 9.58 4.30 -13.56
N VAL A 115 10.47 3.31 -13.49
CA VAL A 115 10.30 1.98 -14.10
C VAL A 115 10.25 0.91 -13.00
N VAL A 116 9.76 1.28 -11.81
CA VAL A 116 9.21 0.32 -10.85
C VAL A 116 7.78 0.10 -11.31
N ASP A 117 7.64 -0.78 -12.27
CA ASP A 117 6.33 -1.20 -12.75
C ASP A 117 5.62 -1.90 -11.58
N ILE A 118 4.37 -1.52 -11.35
CA ILE A 118 3.54 -2.21 -10.36
C ILE A 118 2.98 -3.46 -11.02
N HIS A 119 3.16 -4.60 -10.37
CA HIS A 119 2.83 -5.88 -10.98
C HIS A 119 1.88 -6.72 -10.15
N HIS A 120 1.10 -7.54 -10.84
CA HIS A 120 0.24 -8.51 -10.17
C HIS A 120 1.08 -9.63 -9.54
N VAL A 121 0.87 -9.87 -8.25
CA VAL A 121 1.49 -10.98 -7.52
C VAL A 121 1.01 -12.32 -8.07
N PHE A 122 -0.30 -12.47 -8.26
CA PHE A 122 -0.85 -13.50 -9.14
C PHE A 122 -1.04 -12.88 -10.53
N PRO A 123 -0.26 -13.30 -11.54
CA PRO A 123 -0.24 -12.61 -12.83
C PRO A 123 -1.62 -12.52 -13.50
N LYS A 124 -1.86 -11.44 -14.24
CA LYS A 124 -3.13 -11.17 -14.93
C LYS A 124 -3.61 -12.35 -15.77
N LYS A 125 -2.73 -12.96 -16.57
CA LYS A 125 -3.03 -14.17 -17.34
C LYS A 125 -3.51 -15.32 -16.46
N TRP A 126 -2.80 -15.62 -15.37
CA TRP A 126 -3.20 -16.65 -14.43
C TRP A 126 -4.58 -16.35 -13.82
N CYS A 127 -4.83 -15.09 -13.44
CA CYS A 127 -6.12 -14.67 -12.90
C CYS A 127 -7.27 -14.88 -13.90
N VAL A 128 -7.06 -14.54 -15.17
CA VAL A 128 -8.05 -14.77 -16.24
C VAL A 128 -8.30 -16.26 -16.45
N ASP A 129 -7.24 -17.06 -16.53
CA ASP A 129 -7.33 -18.52 -16.73
C ASP A 129 -8.04 -19.23 -15.54
N ASN A 130 -8.03 -18.61 -14.35
CA ASN A 130 -8.69 -19.10 -13.14
C ASN A 130 -9.98 -18.34 -12.77
N ALA A 131 -10.53 -17.53 -13.69
CA ALA A 131 -11.79 -16.80 -13.51
C ALA A 131 -11.85 -15.89 -12.26
N ILE A 132 -10.72 -15.27 -11.89
CA ILE A 132 -10.67 -14.25 -10.84
C ILE A 132 -11.32 -12.96 -11.37
N ASP A 133 -12.20 -12.36 -10.56
CA ASP A 133 -12.90 -11.15 -10.95
C ASP A 133 -11.96 -9.94 -11.11
N PRO A 134 -12.33 -8.95 -11.95
CA PRO A 134 -11.49 -7.78 -12.19
C PRO A 134 -11.18 -6.93 -10.95
N ASP A 135 -12.08 -6.86 -9.96
CA ASP A 135 -11.84 -6.04 -8.77
C ASP A 135 -10.74 -6.64 -7.91
N ARG A 136 -10.79 -7.94 -7.65
CA ARG A 136 -9.71 -8.65 -6.96
C ARG A 136 -8.44 -8.67 -7.79
N ARG A 137 -8.55 -8.95 -9.08
CA ARG A 137 -7.40 -9.02 -10.00
C ARG A 137 -6.63 -7.70 -10.04
N GLU A 138 -7.32 -6.57 -10.24
CA GLU A 138 -6.66 -5.27 -10.50
C GLU A 138 -6.38 -4.44 -9.25
N SER A 139 -6.93 -4.81 -8.10
CA SER A 139 -6.74 -4.09 -6.83
C SER A 139 -5.28 -4.02 -6.38
N ILE A 140 -5.00 -3.05 -5.52
CA ILE A 140 -3.70 -2.92 -4.85
C ILE A 140 -3.34 -4.17 -4.03
N VAL A 141 -4.34 -4.93 -3.56
CA VAL A 141 -4.14 -6.18 -2.83
C VAL A 141 -3.41 -7.20 -3.69
N ASN A 142 -3.74 -7.30 -4.99
CA ASN A 142 -3.02 -8.19 -5.89
C ASN A 142 -1.79 -7.54 -6.54
N LYS A 143 -1.40 -6.31 -6.16
CA LYS A 143 -0.30 -5.59 -6.81
C LYS A 143 0.88 -5.36 -5.86
N THR A 144 2.09 -5.32 -6.39
CA THR A 144 3.31 -5.16 -5.59
C THR A 144 4.41 -4.49 -6.43
N PRO A 145 5.28 -3.66 -5.85
CA PRO A 145 6.35 -3.04 -6.62
C PRO A 145 7.44 -4.09 -6.85
N LEU A 146 7.88 -4.27 -8.10
CA LEU A 146 9.07 -5.06 -8.44
C LEU A 146 9.87 -4.33 -9.50
N SER A 147 11.14 -4.70 -9.66
CA SER A 147 11.89 -4.25 -10.83
C SER A 147 11.30 -4.87 -12.12
N LYS A 148 11.36 -4.10 -13.22
CA LYS A 148 10.97 -4.58 -14.55
C LYS A 148 11.66 -5.90 -14.93
N VAL A 149 12.93 -6.07 -14.55
CA VAL A 149 13.72 -7.30 -14.83
C VAL A 149 13.13 -8.50 -14.12
N THR A 150 12.78 -8.36 -12.83
CA THR A 150 12.15 -9.42 -12.05
C THR A 150 10.79 -9.75 -12.64
N ASN A 151 9.97 -8.75 -12.95
CA ASN A 151 8.65 -8.99 -13.53
C ASN A 151 8.68 -9.72 -14.87
N ILE A 152 9.54 -9.32 -15.81
CA ILE A 152 9.67 -10.00 -17.11
C ILE A 152 10.00 -11.48 -16.90
N GLN A 153 10.79 -11.82 -15.88
CA GLN A 153 11.12 -13.21 -15.58
C GLN A 153 9.96 -13.99 -14.94
N LEU A 154 9.16 -13.35 -14.08
CA LEU A 154 7.96 -13.96 -13.52
C LEU A 154 6.92 -14.21 -14.63
N GLY A 155 6.72 -13.21 -15.51
CA GLY A 155 5.78 -13.27 -16.62
C GLY A 155 4.36 -13.64 -16.19
N GLY A 156 3.61 -14.30 -17.07
CA GLY A 156 2.27 -14.81 -16.77
C GLY A 156 2.23 -16.14 -16.00
N LEU A 157 3.30 -16.51 -15.28
CA LEU A 157 3.43 -17.83 -14.67
C LEU A 157 2.56 -17.99 -13.42
N ASP A 158 2.12 -19.22 -13.19
CA ASP A 158 1.55 -19.61 -11.90
C ASP A 158 2.56 -19.32 -10.76
N PRO A 159 2.12 -18.72 -9.64
CA PRO A 159 3.00 -18.47 -8.49
C PRO A 159 3.83 -19.65 -8.03
N ARG A 160 3.29 -20.86 -8.07
CA ARG A 160 4.04 -22.07 -7.70
C ARG A 160 5.27 -22.27 -8.59
N LEU A 161 5.12 -21.95 -9.87
CA LEU A 161 6.19 -22.08 -10.86
C LEU A 161 7.23 -20.98 -10.71
N TYR A 162 6.82 -19.72 -10.56
CA TYR A 162 7.81 -18.65 -10.40
C TYR A 162 8.50 -18.71 -9.03
N MET A 163 7.82 -19.15 -7.96
CA MET A 163 8.45 -19.35 -6.64
C MET A 163 9.57 -20.40 -6.74
N SER A 164 9.31 -21.50 -7.44
CA SER A 164 10.34 -22.52 -7.71
C SER A 164 11.52 -21.96 -8.51
N LYS A 165 11.27 -21.02 -9.43
CA LYS A 165 12.34 -20.34 -10.18
C LYS A 165 13.13 -19.37 -9.30
N LEU A 166 12.47 -18.63 -8.42
CA LEU A 166 13.14 -17.73 -7.47
C LEU A 166 14.09 -18.50 -6.55
N ASP A 167 13.66 -19.65 -6.03
CA ASP A 167 14.50 -20.55 -5.23
C ASP A 167 15.74 -21.06 -5.99
N SER A 168 15.68 -21.11 -7.32
CA SER A 168 16.80 -21.56 -8.18
C SER A 168 17.78 -20.46 -8.58
N ASN A 169 17.52 -19.19 -8.22
CA ASN A 169 18.31 -18.03 -8.64
C ASN A 169 19.45 -17.65 -7.67
N GLY A 170 19.96 -18.61 -6.88
CA GLY A 170 21.08 -18.38 -5.96
C GLY A 170 20.70 -17.81 -4.59
N LEU A 171 19.40 -17.72 -4.28
CA LEU A 171 18.85 -17.49 -2.95
C LEU A 171 18.35 -18.81 -2.36
N SER A 172 18.45 -19.00 -1.04
CA SER A 172 17.76 -20.11 -0.39
C SER A 172 16.25 -19.85 -0.37
N PRO A 173 15.41 -20.91 -0.27
CA PRO A 173 13.97 -20.75 -0.13
C PRO A 173 13.56 -19.84 1.03
N ASP A 174 14.28 -19.90 2.16
CA ASP A 174 14.03 -19.03 3.32
C ASP A 174 14.32 -17.56 3.00
N GLN A 175 15.38 -17.28 2.24
CA GLN A 175 15.70 -15.91 1.81
C GLN A 175 14.65 -15.36 0.85
N VAL A 176 14.17 -16.18 -0.10
CA VAL A 176 13.06 -15.80 -0.98
C VAL A 176 11.81 -15.50 -0.16
N ASP A 177 11.48 -16.36 0.79
CA ASP A 177 10.34 -16.18 1.68
C ASP A 177 10.42 -14.89 2.50
N ASP A 178 11.61 -14.52 2.99
CA ASP A 178 11.83 -13.25 3.69
C ASP A 178 11.64 -12.03 2.77
N LEU A 179 12.09 -12.11 1.52
CA LEU A 179 11.82 -11.07 0.52
C LEU A 179 10.32 -10.92 0.29
N ILE A 180 9.58 -12.02 0.08
CA ILE A 180 8.12 -12.00 -0.11
C ILE A 180 7.41 -11.38 1.11
N ARG A 181 7.82 -11.73 2.33
CA ARG A 181 7.25 -11.18 3.58
C ARG A 181 7.36 -9.66 3.67
N SER A 182 8.42 -9.07 3.13
CA SER A 182 8.59 -7.60 3.11
C SER A 182 7.50 -6.86 2.33
N HIS A 183 6.76 -7.55 1.43
CA HIS A 183 5.65 -6.99 0.65
C HIS A 183 4.28 -7.19 1.33
N ALA A 184 4.28 -7.53 2.62
CA ALA A 184 3.09 -7.92 3.37
C ALA A 184 2.38 -9.15 2.77
N ILE A 185 3.15 -10.13 2.31
CA ILE A 185 2.66 -11.38 1.69
C ILE A 185 3.15 -12.57 2.54
N ASP A 186 2.28 -13.52 2.82
CA ASP A 186 2.72 -14.82 3.31
C ASP A 186 3.14 -15.73 2.13
N PRO A 187 4.42 -16.13 2.03
CA PRO A 187 4.92 -16.94 0.92
C PRO A 187 4.23 -18.31 0.82
N ALA A 188 3.65 -18.83 1.90
CA ALA A 188 2.96 -20.11 1.88
C ALA A 188 1.81 -20.13 0.86
N TYR A 189 1.09 -19.03 0.70
CA TYR A 189 -0.02 -18.95 -0.26
C TYR A 189 0.46 -18.92 -1.71
N LEU A 190 1.59 -18.27 -2.00
CA LEU A 190 2.20 -18.31 -3.34
C LEU A 190 2.72 -19.70 -3.68
N ARG A 191 3.37 -20.37 -2.71
CA ARG A 191 3.85 -21.75 -2.85
C ARG A 191 2.72 -22.76 -3.00
N ALA A 192 1.53 -22.48 -2.45
CA ALA A 192 0.33 -23.28 -2.64
C ALA A 192 -0.46 -22.93 -3.92
N GLY A 193 -0.22 -21.75 -4.51
CA GLY A 193 -1.06 -21.21 -5.59
C GLY A 193 -2.47 -20.87 -5.12
N ASP A 194 -2.64 -20.55 -3.84
CA ASP A 194 -3.94 -20.29 -3.21
C ASP A 194 -4.24 -18.78 -3.24
N PHE A 195 -4.93 -18.34 -4.29
CA PHE A 195 -5.27 -16.93 -4.48
C PHE A 195 -6.22 -16.41 -3.41
N ASP A 196 -7.19 -17.22 -2.97
CA ASP A 196 -8.21 -16.77 -2.03
C ASP A 196 -7.63 -16.55 -0.64
N ALA A 197 -6.82 -17.49 -0.16
CA ALA A 197 -6.13 -17.35 1.11
C ALA A 197 -5.09 -16.22 1.07
N TYR A 198 -4.33 -16.10 -0.03
CA TYR A 198 -3.42 -14.98 -0.28
C TYR A 198 -4.14 -13.64 -0.19
N PHE A 199 -5.25 -13.49 -0.92
CA PHE A 199 -5.95 -12.22 -1.05
C PHE A 199 -6.54 -11.77 0.29
N ALA A 200 -7.20 -12.69 1.00
CA ALA A 200 -7.78 -12.42 2.31
C ALA A 200 -6.70 -12.06 3.34
N ASP A 201 -5.56 -12.76 3.34
CA ASP A 201 -4.48 -12.48 4.30
C ASP A 201 -3.75 -11.17 3.99
N ARG A 202 -3.42 -10.93 2.73
CA ARG A 202 -2.75 -9.70 2.33
C ARG A 202 -3.62 -8.47 2.57
N ARG A 203 -4.92 -8.56 2.27
CA ARG A 203 -5.89 -7.49 2.58
C ARG A 203 -5.82 -7.11 4.06
N ARG A 204 -5.91 -8.10 4.97
CA ARG A 204 -5.80 -7.88 6.42
C ARG A 204 -4.47 -7.22 6.81
N ARG A 205 -3.34 -7.68 6.25
CA ARG A 205 -2.02 -7.08 6.53
C ARG A 205 -1.92 -5.63 6.06
N LEU A 206 -2.44 -5.31 4.88
CA LEU A 206 -2.47 -3.93 4.37
C LEU A 206 -3.36 -3.04 5.26
N VAL A 207 -4.50 -3.54 5.74
CA VAL A 207 -5.32 -2.83 6.72
C VAL A 207 -4.53 -2.54 8.00
N THR A 208 -3.81 -3.52 8.54
CA THR A 208 -2.96 -3.31 9.72
C THR A 208 -1.91 -2.21 9.50
N LEU A 209 -1.32 -2.12 8.30
CA LEU A 209 -0.39 -1.04 7.97
C LEU A 209 -1.08 0.33 7.95
N VAL A 210 -2.29 0.41 7.38
CA VAL A 210 -3.10 1.64 7.34
C VAL A 210 -3.48 2.09 8.75
N GLU A 211 -3.98 1.17 9.58
CA GLU A 211 -4.38 1.47 10.97
C GLU A 211 -3.21 1.95 11.81
N ALA A 212 -2.05 1.28 11.69
CA ALA A 212 -0.83 1.69 12.40
C ALA A 212 -0.35 3.08 11.97
N ALA A 213 -0.50 3.42 10.68
CA ALA A 213 -0.09 4.70 10.13
C ALA A 213 -1.02 5.85 10.54
N MET A 214 -2.33 5.62 10.49
CA MET A 214 -3.36 6.61 10.84
C MET A 214 -3.57 6.74 12.34
N GLY A 215 -3.18 5.73 13.13
CA GLY A 215 -3.42 5.67 14.57
C GLY A 215 -4.90 5.56 14.95
N GLN A 216 -5.73 5.04 14.04
CA GLN A 216 -7.16 4.81 14.22
C GLN A 216 -7.62 3.59 13.42
N ALA A 217 -8.75 3.00 13.81
CA ALA A 217 -9.29 1.81 13.17
C ALA A 217 -9.83 2.11 11.76
N VAL A 218 -9.69 1.15 10.85
CA VAL A 218 -10.29 1.17 9.51
C VAL A 218 -11.77 0.78 9.60
N ASN A 219 -12.59 1.28 8.68
CA ASN A 219 -13.96 0.82 8.52
C ASN A 219 -13.98 -0.53 7.77
N HIS A 220 -14.22 -1.63 8.49
CA HIS A 220 -14.30 -3.00 7.96
C HIS A 220 -15.65 -3.27 7.27
N ASP A 221 -15.92 -2.54 6.19
CA ASP A 221 -17.19 -2.56 5.47
C ASP A 221 -17.40 -3.80 4.57
N ILE A 222 -16.35 -4.56 4.25
CA ILE A 222 -16.44 -5.77 3.42
C ILE A 222 -17.10 -6.95 4.16
N ASP A 223 -16.86 -7.08 5.47
CA ASP A 223 -17.41 -8.18 6.28
C ASP A 223 -18.81 -7.84 6.86
N SER A 224 -19.31 -6.63 6.58
CA SER A 224 -20.60 -6.15 7.06
C SER A 224 -21.74 -6.58 6.14
N VAL A 225 -22.87 -6.99 6.73
CA VAL A 225 -24.07 -7.49 6.01
C VAL A 225 -24.71 -6.40 5.13
N GLU A 226 -24.41 -5.14 5.43
CA GLU A 226 -24.75 -3.97 4.61
C GLU A 226 -23.44 -3.37 4.10
N LEU A 227 -23.01 -3.74 2.88
CA LEU A 227 -21.91 -3.06 2.19
C LEU A 227 -22.21 -1.55 2.20
N SER A 228 -21.51 -0.77 3.03
CA SER A 228 -21.76 0.68 3.07
C SER A 228 -21.41 1.30 1.72
N GLU A 229 -20.32 0.81 1.10
CA GLU A 229 -19.79 1.26 -0.18
C GLU A 229 -19.03 0.11 -0.87
N GLY A 230 -19.39 -0.22 -2.12
CA GLY A 230 -18.59 -1.12 -2.96
C GLY A 230 -17.44 -0.38 -3.65
N PRO A 231 -16.52 -1.07 -4.36
CA PRO A 231 -15.44 -0.43 -5.12
C PRO A 231 -15.94 0.68 -6.07
N GLU A 232 -17.16 0.51 -6.58
CA GLU A 232 -17.92 1.43 -7.43
C GLU A 232 -18.12 2.83 -6.81
N ALA A 233 -18.15 2.94 -5.48
CA ALA A 233 -18.42 4.19 -4.76
C ALA A 233 -17.25 5.19 -4.85
N PHE A 234 -16.04 4.72 -5.16
CA PHE A 234 -14.83 5.55 -5.18
C PHE A 234 -14.54 6.23 -6.53
N GLY A 235 -15.49 6.15 -7.47
CA GLY A 235 -15.35 6.69 -8.83
C GLY A 235 -14.38 5.89 -9.71
N PRO A 236 -14.52 5.94 -11.03
CA PRO A 236 -13.65 5.18 -11.93
C PRO A 236 -12.24 5.78 -11.92
N ILE A 237 -11.28 5.05 -11.35
CA ILE A 237 -9.86 5.26 -11.59
C ILE A 237 -9.49 4.31 -12.73
N GLY A 238 -9.18 4.85 -13.90
CA GLY A 238 -8.78 4.04 -15.06
C GLY A 238 -7.58 3.15 -14.74
N ASP A 239 -7.53 1.97 -15.37
CA ASP A 239 -6.43 1.01 -15.22
C ASP A 239 -5.08 1.64 -15.63
N ASP A 240 -3.97 1.09 -15.13
CA ASP A 240 -2.65 1.61 -15.46
C ASP A 240 -2.35 1.30 -16.95
N PRO A 241 -2.08 2.30 -17.81
CA PRO A 241 -1.81 2.09 -19.24
C PRO A 241 -0.61 1.18 -19.53
N THR A 242 0.23 0.88 -18.54
CA THR A 242 1.33 -0.09 -18.66
C THR A 242 0.88 -1.55 -18.64
N ASP A 243 -0.40 -1.82 -18.35
CA ASP A 243 -1.03 -3.16 -18.47
C ASP A 243 -1.40 -3.52 -19.93
N SER A 244 -1.04 -2.69 -20.91
CA SER A 244 -1.07 -3.12 -22.31
C SER A 244 -0.03 -4.21 -22.47
N ASP A 245 -0.50 -5.43 -22.76
CA ASP A 245 0.33 -6.50 -23.26
C ASP A 245 1.14 -5.93 -24.45
N GLU A 246 2.40 -5.56 -24.22
CA GLU A 246 3.39 -5.49 -25.29
C GLU A 246 3.68 -6.95 -25.68
N GLU A 247 2.68 -7.58 -26.31
CA GLU A 247 2.90 -8.62 -27.29
C GLU A 247 3.51 -7.95 -28.51
N GLU A 248 4.85 -7.87 -28.54
CA GLU A 248 5.66 -7.97 -29.76
C GLU A 248 7.08 -8.47 -29.42
#